data_AF-A0A846N4Z2-F1
#
_entry.id   AF-A0A846N4Z2-F1
#
_cell.length_a   1.000
_cell.length_b   1.000
_cell.length_c   1.000
_cell.angle_alpha   90.00
_cell.angle_beta   90.00
_cell.angle_gamma   90.00
#
_symmetry.space_group_name_H-M   'P 1'
#
loop_
_entity.id
_entity.type
_entity.pdbx_description
1 polymer ?
#
loop_
_entity_poly.entity_id
_entity_poly.type
_entity_poly.pdbx_seq_one_letter_code
_entity_poly.pdbx_strand_id
1 'polypeptide(L)' 'MAGDSEVEVFEKARVTKGYVEREQKQRLANGAVKAELKEDEKTWVLITTWPSY' A
#
# COMPACT_ATOMS: atom_id res chain seq x y z
N MET A 1 19.35 -8.26 4.02
CA MET A 1 18.96 -7.43 2.86
C MET A 1 17.66 -6.75 3.24
N ALA A 2 17.69 -5.45 3.48
CA ALA A 2 16.53 -4.71 4.01
C ALA A 2 15.58 -4.44 2.85
N GLY A 3 14.44 -5.15 2.81
CA GLY A 3 13.35 -4.93 1.85
C GLY A 3 13.01 -3.44 1.76
N ASP A 4 13.13 -2.85 0.58
CA ASP A 4 12.70 -1.47 0.36
C ASP A 4 11.20 -1.41 0.61
N SER A 5 10.84 -0.74 1.70
CA SER A 5 9.46 -0.60 2.14
C SER A 5 8.99 0.80 1.78
N GLU A 6 8.00 0.87 0.91
CA GLU A 6 7.33 2.09 0.49
C GLU A 6 6.07 2.29 1.32
N VAL A 7 5.82 3.54 1.75
CA VAL A 7 4.63 3.90 2.52
C VAL A 7 3.89 5.00 1.77
N GLU A 8 2.68 4.70 1.33
CA GLU A 8 1.79 5.64 0.67
C GLU A 8 0.61 5.97 1.58
N VAL A 9 0.31 7.26 1.73
CA VAL A 9 -0.77 7.76 2.58
C VAL A 9 -1.85 8.39 1.71
N PHE A 10 -3.08 7.92 1.87
CA PHE A 10 -4.23 8.37 1.13
C PHE A 10 -5.28 8.96 2.08
N GLU A 11 -5.68 10.22 1.85
CA GLU A 11 -6.75 10.86 2.63
C GLU A 11 -8.12 10.27 2.23
N LYS A 12 -8.93 9.87 3.22
CA LYS A 12 -10.30 9.36 3.01
C LYS A 12 -11.21 10.37 2.29
N ALA A 13 -10.89 11.66 2.41
CA ALA A 13 -11.59 12.73 1.72
C ALA A 13 -11.34 12.76 0.20
N ARG A 14 -10.24 12.15 -0.27
CA ARG A 14 -9.80 12.22 -1.68
C ARG A 14 -9.95 10.92 -2.44
N VAL A 15 -9.93 9.77 -1.75
CA VAL A 15 -10.03 8.46 -2.38
C VAL A 15 -10.98 7.53 -1.63
N THR A 16 -11.53 6.56 -2.34
CA THR A 16 -12.37 5.52 -1.75
C THR A 16 -11.55 4.32 -1.30
N LYS A 17 -12.07 3.55 -0.34
CA LYS A 17 -11.43 2.30 0.11
C LYS A 17 -11.13 1.36 -1.05
N GLY A 18 -12.08 1.19 -1.98
CA GLY A 18 -11.90 0.33 -3.16
C GLY A 18 -10.85 0.83 -4.16
N TYR A 19 -10.45 2.11 -4.11
CA TYR A 19 -9.26 2.57 -4.84
C TYR A 19 -7.99 2.02 -4.20
N VAL A 20 -7.85 2.17 -2.88
CA VAL A 20 -6.63 1.75 -2.16
C VAL A 20 -6.47 0.22 -2.15
N GLU A 21 -7.57 -0.53 -2.08
CA GLU A 21 -7.55 -1.99 -2.25
C GLU A 21 -7.13 -2.43 -3.66
N ARG A 22 -7.45 -1.63 -4.69
CA ARG A 22 -6.97 -1.89 -6.06
C ARG A 22 -5.48 -1.63 -6.19
N GLU A 23 -4.99 -0.51 -5.63
CA GLU A 23 -3.55 -0.23 -5.53
C GLU A 23 -2.82 -1.37 -4.83
N GLN A 24 -3.30 -1.83 -3.67
CA GLN A 24 -2.71 -2.95 -2.94
C GLN A 24 -2.55 -4.21 -3.81
N LYS A 25 -3.60 -4.59 -4.55
CA LYS A 25 -3.56 -5.73 -5.48
C LYS A 25 -2.59 -5.50 -6.63
N GLN A 26 -2.51 -4.29 -7.14
CA GLN A 26 -1.61 -3.92 -8.22
C GLN A 26 -0.14 -3.99 -7.79
N ARG A 27 0.19 -3.54 -6.57
CA ARG A 27 1.55 -3.66 -6.00
C ARG A 27 1.98 -5.14 -5.90
N LEU A 28 1.10 -6.00 -5.39
CA LEU A 28 1.35 -7.45 -5.32
C LEU A 28 1.52 -8.06 -6.72
N ALA A 29 0.68 -7.68 -7.69
CA ALA A 29 0.80 -8.14 -9.07
C ALA A 29 2.10 -7.68 -9.75
N ASN A 30 2.62 -6.51 -9.35
CA ASN A 30 3.88 -5.95 -9.84
C ASN A 30 5.12 -6.59 -9.18
N GLY A 31 4.94 -7.58 -8.29
CA GLY A 31 6.04 -8.30 -7.66
C GLY A 31 6.42 -7.80 -6.27
N ALA A 32 5.57 -7.01 -5.60
CA ALA A 32 5.76 -6.74 -4.18
C ALA A 32 5.64 -8.05 -3.38
N VAL A 33 6.53 -8.23 -2.41
CA VAL A 33 6.50 -9.39 -1.49
C VAL A 33 5.32 -9.27 -0.53
N LYS A 34 5.00 -8.03 -0.14
CA LYS A 34 3.91 -7.74 0.79
C LYS A 34 3.30 -6.39 0.47
N ALA A 35 1.99 -6.26 0.60
CA ALA A 35 1.29 -4.99 0.58
C ALA A 35 0.23 -4.99 1.69
N GLU A 36 0.39 -4.13 2.69
CA GLU A 36 -0.48 -4.05 3.86
C GLU A 36 -1.26 -2.74 3.85
N LEU A 37 -2.57 -2.84 3.95
CA LEU A 37 -3.45 -1.69 4.11
C LEU A 37 -3.75 -1.49 5.60
N LYS A 38 -3.37 -0.34 6.14
CA LYS A 38 -3.78 0.13 7.47
C LYS A 38 -4.82 1.24 7.33
N GLU A 39 -5.77 1.25 8.25
CA GLU A 39 -6.84 2.24 8.31
C GLU A 39 -6.70 3.05 9.59
N ASP A 40 -6.55 4.36 9.43
CA ASP A 40 -6.66 5.34 10.52
C ASP A 40 -7.98 6.10 10.38
N GLU A 41 -8.30 6.98 11.34
CA GLU A 41 -9.56 7.75 11.32
C GLU A 41 -9.74 8.59 10.04
N LYS A 42 -8.65 9.16 9.50
CA LYS A 42 -8.68 10.12 8.38
C LYS A 42 -7.98 9.62 7.11
N THR A 43 -7.21 8.55 7.22
CA THR A 43 -6.31 8.10 6.14
C THR A 43 -6.35 6.59 5.97
N TRP A 44 -6.07 6.16 4.75
CA TRP A 44 -5.65 4.81 4.41
C TRP A 44 -4.15 4.84 4.20
N VAL A 45 -3.41 3.92 4.82
CA VAL A 45 -1.96 3.82 4.67
C VAL A 45 -1.65 2.50 4.00
N LEU A 46 -1.05 2.54 2.81
CA LEU A 46 -0.60 1.36 2.09
C LEU A 46 0.91 1.21 2.29
N ILE A 47 1.32 0.12 2.91
CA ILE A 47 2.72 -0.22 3.15
C ILE A 47 3.08 -1.34 2.20
N THR A 48 3.96 -1.07 1.24
CA THR A 48 4.39 -2.04 0.23
C THR A 48 5.84 -2.43 0.50
N THR A 49 6.11 -3.71 0.65
CA THR A 49 7.47 -4.26 0.77
C THR A 49 7.88 -4.90 -0.54
N TRP A 50 8.90 -4.34 -1.17
CA TRP A 50 9.47 -4.87 -2.40
C TRP A 50 10.58 -5.89 -2.11
N PRO A 51 10.80 -6.85 -3.00
CA PRO A 51 11.94 -7.76 -2.89
C PRO A 51 13.23 -6.97 -3.14
N SER A 52 14.14 -6.97 -2.16
CA SER A 52 15.52 -6.49 -2.41
C SER A 52 16.26 -7.55 -3.21
N TYR A 53 16.73 -7.16 -4.40
CA TYR A 53 17.67 -7.96 -5.20
C TYR A 53 19.12 -7.66 -4.80
#